data_AF-A0A5C4IRS9-F1
#
_entry.id   AF-A0A5C4IRS9-F1
#
_cell.length_a   1.000
_cell.length_b   1.000
_cell.length_c   1.000
_cell.angle_alpha   90.00
_cell.angle_beta   90.00
_cell.angle_gamma   90.00
#
_symmetry.space_group_name_H-M   'P 1'
#
loop_
_entity.id
_entity.type
_entity.pdbx_description
1 polymer ?
#
loop_
_entity_poly.entity_id
_entity_poly.type
_entity_poly.pdbx_seq_one_letter_code
_entity_poly.pdbx_strand_id
1 'polypeptide(L)'
;MRHGRPSRTDGLAAGRRDGLRVFTATRKILSRHVAYAAGIARAAVQACRTAFRACAGECGEHASLQRHCEVCAKACRRCERACTELLTSLG
;
A
#
# COMPACT_ATOMS: atom_id res chain seq x y z
N MET A 1 -30.07 12.81 -18.16
CA MET A 1 -28.95 13.30 -17.32
C MET A 1 -29.21 12.86 -15.88
N ARG A 2 -28.54 11.80 -15.41
CA ARG A 2 -28.57 11.37 -14.00
C ARG A 2 -27.17 11.56 -13.44
N HIS A 3 -26.97 12.62 -12.64
CA HIS A 3 -25.80 12.75 -11.79
C HIS A 3 -25.91 11.74 -10.65
N GLY A 4 -25.27 10.58 -10.81
CA GLY A 4 -25.10 9.61 -9.74
C GLY A 4 -24.01 10.09 -8.77
N ARG A 5 -24.36 10.22 -7.48
CA ARG A 5 -23.39 10.43 -6.40
C ARG A 5 -22.28 9.35 -6.49
N PRO A 6 -20.99 9.71 -6.39
CA PRO A 6 -19.93 8.71 -6.30
C PRO A 6 -20.17 7.85 -5.05
N SER A 7 -20.23 6.55 -5.27
CA SER A 7 -20.46 5.57 -4.22
C SER A 7 -19.15 5.34 -3.46
N ARG A 8 -19.20 5.11 -2.14
CA ARG A 8 -17.98 4.82 -1.32
C ARG A 8 -17.13 3.67 -1.89
N THR A 9 -17.72 2.76 -2.66
CA THR A 9 -17.05 1.65 -3.35
C THR A 9 -16.15 2.08 -4.51
N ASP A 10 -16.36 3.28 -5.08
CA ASP A 10 -15.51 3.83 -6.14
C ASP A 10 -14.11 4.23 -5.61
N GLY A 11 -14.04 4.67 -4.35
CA GLY A 11 -12.77 4.92 -3.64
C GLY A 11 -11.99 3.64 -3.33
N LEU A 12 -12.70 2.56 -3.00
CA LEU A 12 -12.13 1.23 -2.70
C LEU A 12 -11.40 0.63 -3.91
N ALA A 13 -11.93 0.85 -5.11
CA ALA A 13 -11.34 0.41 -6.37
C ALA A 13 -10.16 1.30 -6.83
N ALA A 14 -10.12 2.56 -6.40
CA ALA A 14 -8.97 3.45 -6.63
C ALA A 14 -7.80 3.09 -5.71
N GLY A 15 -8.03 2.93 -4.40
CA GLY A 15 -6.98 2.59 -3.43
C GLY A 15 -6.24 1.28 -3.72
N ARG A 16 -6.95 0.26 -4.25
CA ARG A 16 -6.34 -1.00 -4.70
C ARG A 16 -5.38 -0.81 -5.89
N ARG A 17 -5.72 0.08 -6.83
CA ARG A 17 -4.91 0.34 -8.03
C ARG A 17 -3.64 1.11 -7.69
N ASP A 18 -3.72 2.02 -6.72
CA ASP A 18 -2.58 2.84 -6.32
C ASP A 18 -1.50 2.02 -5.61
N GLY A 19 -1.89 1.08 -4.73
CA GLY A 19 -0.95 0.19 -4.05
C GLY A 19 -0.14 -0.72 -4.99
N LEU A 20 -0.78 -1.27 -6.02
CA LEU A 20 -0.11 -2.14 -7.01
C LEU A 20 0.89 -1.35 -7.88
N ARG A 21 0.54 -0.10 -8.22
CA ARG A 21 1.41 0.78 -9.03
C ARG A 21 2.66 1.17 -8.24
N VAL A 22 2.50 1.53 -6.97
CA VAL A 22 3.63 1.86 -6.08
C VAL A 22 4.54 0.63 -5.92
N PHE A 23 4.00 -0.55 -5.60
CA PHE A 23 4.82 -1.77 -5.46
C PHE A 23 5.61 -2.10 -6.74
N THR A 24 4.97 -2.02 -7.91
CA THR A 24 5.60 -2.31 -9.20
C THR A 24 6.71 -1.31 -9.54
N ALA A 25 6.51 -0.03 -9.23
CA ALA A 25 7.52 1.01 -9.42
C ALA A 25 8.72 0.79 -8.49
N THR A 26 8.49 0.55 -7.20
CA THR A 26 9.53 0.27 -6.21
C THR A 26 10.36 -0.95 -6.60
N ARG A 27 9.73 -2.03 -7.08
CA ARG A 27 10.43 -3.25 -7.50
C ARG A 27 11.38 -3.01 -8.68
N LYS A 28 10.98 -2.16 -9.64
CA LYS A 28 11.83 -1.76 -10.77
C LYS A 28 13.02 -0.90 -10.33
N ILE A 29 12.79 0.03 -9.40
CA ILE A 29 13.85 0.90 -8.86
C ILE A 29 14.88 0.05 -8.11
N LEU A 30 14.43 -0.86 -7.24
CA LEU A 30 15.31 -1.75 -6.47
C LEU A 30 16.14 -2.70 -7.35
N SER A 31 15.65 -3.06 -8.55
CA SER A 31 16.41 -3.92 -9.48
C SER A 31 17.59 -3.23 -10.17
N ARG A 32 17.75 -1.91 -10.05
CA ARG A 32 18.88 -1.16 -10.61
C ARG A 32 19.78 -0.63 -9.50
N HIS A 33 20.91 -1.29 -9.27
CA HIS A 33 21.94 -0.85 -8.32
C HIS A 33 22.61 0.45 -8.79
N VAL A 34 22.29 1.57 -8.15
CA VAL A 34 23.07 2.84 -8.19
C VAL A 34 23.08 3.41 -6.78
N ALA A 35 24.17 3.99 -6.28
CA ALA A 35 24.24 4.57 -4.93
C ALA A 35 23.22 5.72 -4.70
N TYR A 36 22.78 6.39 -5.77
CA TYR A 36 21.65 7.34 -5.78
C TYR A 36 20.28 6.67 -5.56
N ALA A 37 20.19 5.35 -5.74
CA ALA A 37 18.97 4.56 -5.57
C ALA A 37 18.61 4.31 -4.09
N ALA A 38 19.52 4.51 -3.13
CA ALA A 38 19.21 4.30 -1.71
C ALA A 38 18.18 5.32 -1.19
N GLY A 39 18.32 6.60 -1.53
CA GLY A 39 17.36 7.64 -1.17
C GLY A 39 16.01 7.45 -1.87
N ILE A 40 16.02 7.08 -3.16
CA ILE A 40 14.80 6.78 -3.91
C ILE A 40 14.12 5.52 -3.38
N ALA A 41 14.88 4.47 -3.07
CA ALA A 41 14.38 3.25 -2.46
C ALA A 41 13.73 3.54 -1.10
N ARG A 42 14.39 4.35 -0.25
CA ARG A 42 13.84 4.78 1.03
C ARG A 42 12.52 5.53 0.86
N ALA A 43 12.46 6.53 -0.03
CA ALA A 43 11.24 7.27 -0.30
C ALA A 43 10.11 6.36 -0.82
N ALA A 44 10.44 5.44 -1.72
CA ALA A 44 9.50 4.48 -2.29
C ALA A 44 8.97 3.49 -1.24
N VAL A 45 9.82 2.99 -0.34
CA VAL A 45 9.40 2.10 0.76
C VAL A 45 8.58 2.87 1.81
N GLN A 46 8.89 4.14 2.09
CA GLN A 46 8.05 5.00 2.94
C GLN A 46 6.65 5.18 2.36
N ALA A 47 6.54 5.50 1.07
CA ALA A 47 5.25 5.61 0.40
C ALA A 47 4.45 4.29 0.46
N CYS A 48 5.14 3.17 0.22
CA CYS A 48 4.57 1.82 0.29
C CYS A 48 4.03 1.51 1.70
N ARG A 49 4.80 1.82 2.75
CA ARG A 49 4.37 1.66 4.14
C ARG A 49 3.11 2.47 4.44
N THR A 50 3.06 3.73 4.03
CA THR A 50 1.90 4.60 4.24
C THR A 50 0.65 4.06 3.55
N ALA A 51 0.78 3.58 2.31
CA ALA A 51 -0.33 2.97 1.59
C ALA A 51 -0.85 1.70 2.29
N PHE A 52 0.03 0.82 2.75
CA PHE A 52 -0.38 -0.39 3.47
C PHE A 52 -1.00 -0.09 4.84
N ARG A 53 -0.53 0.94 5.55
CA ARG A 53 -1.15 1.40 6.80
C ARG A 53 -2.57 1.90 6.57
N ALA A 54 -2.79 2.70 5.53
CA ALA A 54 -4.12 3.19 5.15
C ALA A 54 -5.04 2.01 4.77
N CYS A 55 -4.58 1.11 3.90
CA CYS A 55 -5.29 -0.11 3.52
C CYS A 55 -5.71 -0.94 4.75
N ALA A 56 -4.78 -1.15 5.69
CA ALA A 56 -5.02 -1.94 6.89
C ALA A 56 -6.08 -1.31 7.81
N GLY A 57 -6.11 0.02 7.90
CA GLY A 57 -7.15 0.76 8.63
C GLY A 57 -8.52 0.57 8.00
N GLU A 58 -8.65 0.90 6.71
CA GLU A 58 -9.92 0.83 5.98
C GLU A 58 -10.47 -0.59 5.88
N CYS A 59 -9.61 -1.59 5.62
CA CYS A 59 -10.04 -2.99 5.63
C CYS A 59 -10.36 -3.49 7.05
N GLY A 60 -9.72 -2.93 8.07
CA GLY A 60 -9.97 -3.26 9.48
C GLY A 60 -11.39 -2.89 9.91
N GLU A 61 -11.90 -1.74 9.47
CA GLU A 61 -13.28 -1.30 9.74
C GLU A 61 -14.33 -2.28 9.19
N HIS A 62 -13.99 -3.01 8.12
CA HIS A 62 -14.88 -3.95 7.47
C HIS A 62 -14.61 -5.42 7.84
N ALA A 63 -13.58 -5.71 8.65
CA ALA A 63 -13.15 -7.09 8.92
C ALA A 63 -14.23 -7.94 9.62
N SER A 64 -15.06 -7.33 10.47
CA SER A 64 -16.17 -8.01 11.15
C SER A 64 -17.38 -8.27 10.26
N LEU A 65 -17.47 -7.57 9.13
CA LEU A 65 -18.59 -7.65 8.19
C LEU A 65 -18.27 -8.55 6.99
N GLN A 66 -16.99 -8.65 6.61
CA GLN A 66 -16.55 -9.24 5.35
C GLN A 66 -15.27 -10.07 5.53
N ARG A 67 -15.35 -11.37 5.21
CA ARG A 67 -14.22 -12.30 5.27
C ARG A 67 -13.03 -11.86 4.41
N HIS A 68 -13.28 -11.23 3.27
CA HIS A 68 -12.20 -10.74 2.41
C HIS A 68 -11.47 -9.53 3.01
N CYS A 69 -12.17 -8.65 3.73
CA CYS A 69 -11.57 -7.50 4.42
C CYS A 69 -10.69 -7.94 5.59
N GLU A 70 -11.07 -9.01 6.30
CA GLU A 70 -10.23 -9.59 7.36
C GLU A 70 -8.87 -10.07 6.81
N VAL A 71 -8.88 -10.83 5.71
CA VAL A 71 -7.65 -11.33 5.07
C VAL A 71 -6.82 -10.16 4.53
N CYS A 72 -7.46 -9.18 3.89
CA CYS A 72 -6.79 -8.00 3.35
C CYS A 72 -6.13 -7.16 4.44
N ALA A 73 -6.82 -6.92 5.56
CA ALA A 73 -6.27 -6.19 6.70
C ALA A 73 -5.04 -6.89 7.30
N LYS A 74 -5.10 -8.23 7.47
CA LYS A 74 -3.95 -9.03 7.94
C LYS A 74 -2.77 -8.96 6.97
N ALA A 75 -3.02 -9.04 5.67
CA ALA A 75 -1.98 -8.93 4.65
C ALA A 75 -1.36 -7.53 4.63
N CYS A 76 -2.18 -6.47 4.60
CA CYS A 76 -1.72 -5.07 4.63
C CYS A 76 -0.89 -4.78 5.90
N ARG A 77 -1.30 -5.27 7.08
CA ARG A 77 -0.50 -5.19 8.33
C ARG A 77 0.87 -5.88 8.21
N ARG A 78 0.93 -7.05 7.56
CA ARG A 78 2.19 -7.79 7.35
C ARG A 78 3.13 -7.02 6.42
N CYS A 79 2.60 -6.46 5.34
CA CYS A 79 3.37 -5.65 4.40
C CYS A 79 3.86 -4.33 5.02
N GLU A 80 3.03 -3.66 5.83
CA GLU A 80 3.43 -2.46 6.58
C GLU A 80 4.63 -2.74 7.50
N ARG A 81 4.60 -3.86 8.23
CA ARG A 81 5.73 -4.29 9.07
C ARG A 81 6.98 -4.57 8.26
N ALA A 82 6.87 -5.34 7.17
CA ALA A 82 8.00 -5.62 6.29
C ALA A 82 8.61 -4.33 5.69
N CYS A 83 7.80 -3.34 5.32
CA CYS A 83 8.30 -2.04 4.88
C CYS A 83 9.01 -1.28 6.01
N THR A 84 8.55 -1.40 7.26
CA THR A 84 9.19 -0.79 8.43
C THR A 84 10.56 -1.42 8.71
N GLU A 85 10.63 -2.75 8.66
CA GLU A 85 11.89 -3.50 8.80
C GLU A 85 12.87 -3.11 7.68
N LEU A 86 12.40 -3.08 6.43
CA LEU A 86 13.24 -2.69 5.30
C LEU A 86 13.73 -1.23 5.41
N LEU A 87 12.90 -0.29 5.88
CA LEU A 87 13.33 1.09 6.11
C LEU A 87 14.43 1.19 7.18
N THR A 88 14.35 0.35 8.21
CA THR A 88 15.35 0.27 9.28
C THR A 88 16.67 -0.25 8.72
N SER A 89 16.64 -1.27 7.87
CA SER A 89 17.83 -1.81 7.19
C SER A 89 18.43 -0.87 6.15
N LEU A 90 17.65 0.10 5.64
CA LEU A 90 18.08 1.04 4.60
C LEU A 90 18.80 2.30 5.12
N GLY A 91 19.04 2.44 6.43
CA GLY A 91 20.04 3.38 7.02
C GLY A 91 19.90 4.86 6.71
#